data_AF-A0A0X8GYD8-F1
#
_entry.id   AF-A0A0X8GYD8-F1
#
_cell.length_a   1.000
_cell.length_b   1.000
_cell.length_c   1.000
_cell.angle_alpha   90.00
_cell.angle_beta   90.00
_cell.angle_gamma   90.00
#
_symmetry.space_group_name_H-M   'P 1'
#
loop_
_entity.id
_entity.type
_entity.pdbx_description
1 polymer ?
#
loop_
_entity_poly.entity_id
_entity_poly.type
_entity_poly.pdbx_seq_one_letter_code
_entity_poly.pdbx_strand_id
1 'polypeptide(L)'
;MLFISCNNEDIATIVAENLEKAGIRLKLNSQEMSAWQTKIMYDKNFSITMLAGYQGPDVSGIDNRVKTVGSVNIAGYKNPHLDELLGKADQYSEVKDRKQYYDEVQKILS
;
A
#
# COMPACT_ATOMS: atom_id res chain seq x y z
N MET A 1 -7.89 -1.62 -14.57
CA MET A 1 -8.57 -0.33 -14.31
C MET A 1 -7.90 0.32 -13.10
N LEU A 2 -7.55 1.61 -13.20
CA LEU A 2 -6.89 2.37 -12.13
C LEU A 2 -7.90 3.25 -11.41
N PHE A 3 -8.04 3.08 -10.10
CA PHE A 3 -8.98 3.82 -9.26
C PHE A 3 -8.29 4.85 -8.38
N ILE A 4 -8.83 6.07 -8.35
CA ILE A 4 -8.22 7.22 -7.70
C ILE A 4 -9.21 7.78 -6.68
N SER A 5 -8.74 8.08 -5.47
CA SER A 5 -9.46 8.91 -4.50
C SER A 5 -8.69 10.21 -4.29
N CYS A 6 -9.35 11.37 -4.51
CA CYS A 6 -8.86 12.74 -4.28
C CYS A 6 -7.59 13.16 -5.06
N ASN A 7 -7.64 14.30 -5.78
CA ASN A 7 -6.56 15.10 -6.40
C ASN A 7 -5.25 14.41 -6.90
N ASN A 8 -5.31 13.14 -7.30
CA ASN A 8 -4.15 12.39 -7.79
C ASN A 8 -4.29 12.03 -9.28
N GLU A 9 -5.14 12.75 -10.02
CA GLU A 9 -5.43 12.49 -11.43
C GLU A 9 -4.20 12.69 -12.31
N ASP A 10 -3.36 13.69 -12.00
CA ASP A 10 -2.10 13.94 -12.72
C ASP A 10 -1.14 12.75 -12.58
N ILE A 11 -0.98 12.22 -11.35
CA ILE A 11 -0.12 11.06 -11.10
C ILE A 11 -0.65 9.83 -11.84
N ALA A 12 -1.96 9.59 -11.77
CA ALA A 12 -2.58 8.46 -12.44
C ALA A 12 -2.45 8.54 -13.97
N THR A 13 -2.51 9.76 -14.53
CA THR A 13 -2.29 10.03 -15.95
C THR A 13 -0.85 9.70 -16.35
N ILE A 14 0.14 10.19 -15.60
CA ILE A 14 1.56 9.87 -15.84
C ILE A 14 1.81 8.36 -15.76
N VAL A 15 1.22 7.67 -14.78
CA VAL A 15 1.33 6.21 -14.64
C VAL A 15 0.73 5.49 -15.87
N ALA A 16 -0.45 5.91 -16.32
CA ALA A 16 -1.10 5.33 -17.51
C ALA A 16 -0.28 5.56 -18.78
N GLU A 17 0.24 6.76 -19.00
CA GLU A 17 1.10 7.11 -20.15
C GLU A 17 2.38 6.27 -20.17
N ASN A 18 3.03 6.09 -19.01
CA ASN A 18 4.24 5.30 -18.93
C ASN A 18 3.98 3.81 -19.17
N LEU A 19 2.86 3.27 -18.67
CA LEU A 19 2.46 1.89 -18.92
C LEU A 19 2.03 1.66 -20.37
N GLU A 20 1.44 2.66 -21.03
CA GLU A 20 1.09 2.57 -22.44
C GLU A 20 2.33 2.42 -23.34
N LYS A 21 3.45 3.07 -23.01
CA LYS A 21 4.74 2.87 -23.70
C LYS A 21 5.24 1.42 -23.61
N ALA A 22 4.84 0.68 -22.57
CA ALA A 22 5.12 -0.74 -22.39
C ALA A 22 4.01 -1.66 -22.95
N GLY A 23 3.02 -1.09 -23.64
CA GLY A 23 1.89 -1.83 -24.22
C GLY A 23 0.75 -2.15 -23.25
N ILE A 24 0.78 -1.62 -22.02
CA ILE A 24 -0.24 -1.85 -20.99
C ILE A 24 -1.20 -0.66 -20.96
N ARG A 25 -2.44 -0.87 -21.42
CA ARG A 25 -3.46 0.19 -21.43
C ARG A 25 -4.27 0.20 -20.14
N LEU A 26 -4.29 1.35 -19.45
CA LEU A 26 -5.11 1.56 -18.26
C LEU A 26 -6.31 2.46 -18.56
N LYS A 27 -7.50 2.01 -18.15
CA LYS A 27 -8.66 2.89 -18.02
C LYS A 27 -8.64 3.56 -16.64
N LEU A 28 -8.54 4.89 -16.64
CA LEU A 28 -8.63 5.72 -15.43
C LEU A 28 -10.09 5.78 -14.97
N ASN A 29 -10.30 5.68 -13.66
CA ASN A 29 -11.61 5.80 -13.03
C ASN A 29 -11.48 6.63 -11.75
N SER A 30 -11.83 7.92 -11.87
CA SER A 30 -11.91 8.85 -10.73
C SER A 30 -13.30 8.76 -10.12
N GLN A 31 -13.37 8.52 -8.82
CA GLN A 31 -14.63 8.39 -8.08
C GLN A 31 -14.52 9.17 -6.77
N GLU A 32 -15.65 9.66 -6.23
CA GLU A 32 -15.60 10.26 -4.89
C GLU A 32 -15.27 9.20 -3.83
N MET A 33 -14.80 9.66 -2.66
CA MET A 33 -14.26 8.77 -1.62
C MET A 33 -15.22 7.63 -1.27
N SER A 34 -16.51 7.90 -1.05
CA SER A 34 -17.50 6.87 -0.71
C SER A 34 -17.60 5.73 -1.74
N ALA A 35 -17.73 6.05 -3.03
CA ALA A 35 -17.77 5.04 -4.08
C ALA A 35 -16.43 4.28 -4.18
N TRP A 36 -15.31 4.98 -4.00
CA TRP A 36 -13.99 4.36 -3.96
C TRP A 36 -13.87 3.36 -2.80
N GLN A 37 -14.30 3.73 -1.57
CA GLN A 37 -14.21 2.84 -0.41
C GLN A 37 -15.00 1.53 -0.64
N THR A 38 -16.23 1.63 -1.14
CA THR A 38 -17.05 0.46 -1.46
C THR A 38 -16.36 -0.45 -2.45
N LYS A 39 -15.96 0.09 -3.60
CA LYS A 39 -15.41 -0.70 -4.69
C LYS A 39 -14.02 -1.27 -4.41
N ILE A 40 -13.20 -0.55 -3.66
CA ILE A 40 -11.79 -0.86 -3.47
C ILE A 40 -11.53 -1.53 -2.14
N MET A 41 -12.05 -0.98 -1.03
CA MET A 41 -11.76 -1.53 0.29
C MET A 41 -12.62 -2.76 0.60
N TYR A 42 -13.90 -2.73 0.24
CA TYR A 42 -14.83 -3.83 0.52
C TYR A 42 -14.87 -4.85 -0.62
N ASP A 43 -15.18 -4.41 -1.85
CA ASP A 43 -15.37 -5.33 -2.97
C ASP A 43 -14.05 -5.87 -3.57
N LYS A 44 -12.92 -5.22 -3.26
CA LYS A 44 -11.60 -5.50 -3.85
C LYS A 44 -11.61 -5.54 -5.39
N ASN A 45 -12.50 -4.78 -6.02
CA ASN A 45 -12.74 -4.84 -7.46
C ASN A 45 -11.89 -3.81 -8.22
N PHE A 46 -10.58 -4.09 -8.32
CA PHE A 46 -9.64 -3.24 -9.03
C PHE A 46 -8.43 -4.01 -9.55
N SER A 47 -7.70 -3.39 -10.48
CA SER A 47 -6.38 -3.88 -10.90
C SER A 47 -5.28 -3.04 -10.24
N ILE A 48 -5.47 -1.72 -10.22
CA ILE A 48 -4.55 -0.77 -9.57
C ILE A 48 -5.41 0.28 -8.87
N THR A 49 -4.96 0.77 -7.73
CA THR A 49 -5.61 1.89 -7.05
C THR A 49 -4.58 2.77 -6.36
N MET A 50 -4.90 4.04 -6.19
CA MET A 50 -4.12 4.97 -5.38
C MET A 50 -4.64 4.91 -3.94
N LEU A 51 -3.75 4.62 -2.99
CA LEU A 51 -4.06 4.60 -1.57
C LEU A 51 -3.17 5.63 -0.86
N ALA A 52 -3.80 6.58 -0.17
CA ALA A 52 -3.14 7.57 0.67
C ALA A 52 -3.52 7.38 2.15
N GLY A 53 -3.01 8.24 3.02
CA GLY A 53 -3.43 8.30 4.44
C GLY A 53 -2.26 8.36 5.41
N TYR A 54 -2.53 8.89 6.60
CA TYR A 54 -1.58 9.00 7.69
C TYR A 54 -1.14 7.61 8.19
N GLN A 55 0.14 7.47 8.52
CA GLN A 55 0.76 6.21 8.97
C GLN A 55 1.42 6.36 10.35
N GLY A 56 1.15 7.44 11.08
CA GLY A 56 1.84 7.68 12.36
C GLY A 56 3.26 8.23 12.18
N PRO A 57 3.90 8.64 13.29
CA PRO A 57 5.30 9.07 13.30
C PRO A 57 6.29 7.91 13.49
N ASP A 58 5.83 6.73 13.90
CA ASP A 58 6.65 5.51 14.10
C ASP A 58 6.50 4.57 12.90
N VAL A 59 7.59 3.89 12.55
CA VAL A 59 7.64 2.95 11.42
C VAL A 59 6.68 1.76 11.57
N SER A 60 6.27 1.38 12.78
CA SER A 60 5.27 0.32 12.99
C SER A 60 3.90 0.64 12.36
N GLY A 61 3.61 1.90 12.03
CA GLY A 61 2.37 2.25 11.36
C GLY A 61 2.20 1.64 9.95
N ILE A 62 3.29 1.15 9.34
CA ILE A 62 3.23 0.43 8.06
C ILE A 62 2.50 -0.91 8.18
N ASP A 63 2.44 -1.50 9.37
CA ASP A 63 1.84 -2.81 9.63
C ASP A 63 0.45 -2.96 9.04
N ASN A 64 -0.39 -1.93 9.23
CA ASN A 64 -1.76 -1.93 8.75
C ASN A 64 -1.86 -2.05 7.22
N ARG A 65 -0.81 -1.69 6.48
CA ARG A 65 -0.77 -1.71 5.00
C ARG A 65 -0.12 -2.96 4.42
N VAL A 66 0.89 -3.52 5.12
CA VAL A 66 1.73 -4.58 4.55
C VAL A 66 1.67 -5.90 5.30
N LYS A 67 1.24 -5.95 6.57
CA LYS A 67 1.00 -7.24 7.23
C LYS A 67 -0.11 -7.99 6.51
N THR A 68 -0.02 -9.32 6.48
CA THR A 68 -1.06 -10.18 5.89
C THR A 68 -2.45 -9.91 6.50
N VAL A 69 -2.50 -9.55 7.79
CA VAL A 69 -3.73 -9.24 8.54
C VAL A 69 -3.97 -7.73 8.72
N GLY A 70 -3.23 -6.88 7.99
CA GLY A 70 -3.34 -5.43 8.07
C GLY A 70 -4.70 -4.91 7.59
N SER A 71 -5.32 -4.03 8.38
CA SER A 71 -6.67 -3.50 8.13
C SER A 71 -6.83 -2.76 6.80
N VAL A 72 -5.76 -2.14 6.30
CA VAL A 72 -5.73 -1.41 5.02
C VAL A 72 -4.77 -2.04 4.02
N ASN A 73 -4.42 -3.32 4.17
CA ASN A 73 -3.75 -4.12 3.15
C ASN A 73 -4.75 -4.46 2.03
N ILE A 74 -5.13 -3.45 1.26
CA ILE A 74 -6.14 -3.57 0.21
C ILE A 74 -5.64 -4.38 -0.98
N ALA A 75 -4.32 -4.40 -1.20
CA ALA A 75 -3.67 -5.16 -2.27
C ALA A 75 -3.67 -6.67 -1.98
N GLY A 76 -3.95 -7.09 -0.74
CA GLY A 76 -3.88 -8.49 -0.34
C GLY A 76 -2.45 -9.04 -0.35
N TYR A 77 -1.45 -8.19 -0.12
CA TYR A 77 -0.06 -8.60 -0.06
C TYR A 77 0.15 -9.61 1.09
N LYS A 78 0.90 -10.68 0.83
CA LYS A 78 1.19 -11.72 1.81
C LYS A 78 2.65 -12.13 1.70
N ASN A 79 3.39 -11.98 2.79
CA ASN A 79 4.77 -12.41 2.89
C ASN A 79 5.05 -12.85 4.34
N PRO A 80 5.11 -14.17 4.61
CA PRO A 80 5.32 -14.68 5.96
C PRO A 80 6.62 -14.19 6.61
N HIS A 81 7.68 -13.96 5.83
CA HIS A 81 8.94 -13.47 6.36
C HIS A 81 8.87 -11.99 6.77
N LEU A 82 8.15 -11.17 5.99
CA LEU A 82 7.87 -9.80 6.38
C LEU A 82 7.00 -9.74 7.64
N ASP A 83 5.97 -10.59 7.75
CA ASP A 83 5.13 -10.69 8.95
C ASP A 83 5.96 -11.07 10.19
N GLU A 84 6.91 -12.01 10.05
CA GLU A 84 7.83 -12.42 11.11
C GLU A 84 8.73 -11.25 11.56
N LEU A 85 9.34 -10.52 10.62
CA LEU A 85 10.23 -9.40 10.93
C LEU A 85 9.49 -8.27 11.65
N LEU A 86 8.30 -7.92 11.18
CA LEU A 86 7.46 -6.93 11.86
C LEU A 86 7.07 -7.40 13.26
N GLY A 87 6.68 -8.68 13.40
CA GLY A 87 6.37 -9.28 14.71
C GLY A 87 7.57 -9.29 15.67
N LYS A 88 8.80 -9.45 15.18
CA LYS A 88 10.02 -9.30 15.98
C LYS A 88 10.24 -7.85 16.38
N ALA A 89 10.06 -6.91 15.46
CA ALA A 89 10.21 -5.48 15.75
C ALA A 89 9.23 -5.01 16.84
N ASP A 90 8.02 -5.56 16.88
CA ASP A 90 7.00 -5.23 17.90
C ASP A 90 7.38 -5.67 19.32
N GLN A 91 8.37 -6.57 19.47
CA GLN A 91 8.82 -7.07 20.79
C GLN A 91 9.80 -6.12 21.50
N TYR A 92 10.32 -5.12 20.80
CA TYR A 92 11.28 -4.16 21.34
C TYR A 92 10.65 -2.77 21.41
N SER A 93 11.10 -1.94 22.36
CA SER A 93 10.63 -0.55 22.48
C SER A 93 11.67 0.45 22.00
N GLU A 94 12.96 0.11 22.13
CA GLU A 94 14.06 0.98 21.73
C GLU A 94 14.29 0.94 20.22
N VAL A 95 14.44 2.13 19.61
CA VAL A 95 14.65 2.28 18.16
C VAL A 95 15.87 1.47 17.68
N LYS A 96 16.95 1.47 18.45
CA LYS A 96 18.20 0.75 18.12
C LYS A 96 17.99 -0.76 17.99
N ASP A 97 17.11 -1.34 18.80
CA ASP A 97 16.91 -2.79 18.87
C ASP A 97 15.95 -3.26 17.77
N ARG A 98 14.98 -2.40 17.41
CA ARG A 98 14.03 -2.60 16.33
C ARG A 98 14.62 -2.37 14.93
N LYS A 99 15.63 -1.50 14.83
CA LYS A 99 16.17 -1.01 13.54
C LYS A 99 16.53 -2.13 12.58
N GLN A 100 17.24 -3.15 13.06
CA GLN A 100 17.68 -4.27 12.21
C GLN A 100 16.52 -4.97 11.49
N TYR A 101 15.37 -5.11 12.15
CA TYR A 101 14.20 -5.76 11.56
C TYR A 101 13.54 -4.87 10.52
N TYR A 102 13.42 -3.57 10.79
CA TYR A 102 12.87 -2.62 9.82
C TYR A 102 13.80 -2.38 8.62
N ASP A 103 15.12 -2.50 8.80
CA ASP A 103 16.07 -2.46 7.69
C ASP A 103 15.83 -3.63 6.72
N GLU A 104 15.58 -4.84 7.23
CA GLU A 104 15.23 -5.99 6.39
C GLU A 104 13.83 -5.85 5.77
N VAL A 105 12.83 -5.36 6.53
CA VAL A 105 11.49 -5.06 5.98
C VAL A 105 11.59 -4.07 4.83
N GLN A 106 12.40 -3.01 4.97
CA GLN A 106 12.58 -2.02 3.91
C GLN A 106 13.18 -2.62 2.65
N LYS A 107 14.15 -3.55 2.77
CA LYS A 107 14.74 -4.26 1.62
C LYS A 107 13.72 -5.15 0.91
N ILE A 108 12.79 -5.75 1.65
CA ILE A 108 11.72 -6.58 1.05
C ILE A 108 10.73 -5.72 0.24
N LEU A 109 10.53 -4.46 0.65
CA LEU A 109 9.54 -3.55 0.05
C LEU A 109 10.11 -2.60 -1.01
N SER A 110 11.44 -2.51 -1.17
CA SER A 110 12.13 -1.61 -2.10
C SER A 110 12.37 -2.19 -3.48
#